data_AF-A0A0B6YSF7-F1
#
_entry.id   AF-A0A0B6YSF7-F1
#
_cell.length_a   1.000
_cell.length_b   1.000
_cell.length_c   1.000
_cell.angle_alpha   90.00
_cell.angle_beta   90.00
_cell.angle_gamma   90.00
#
_symmetry.space_group_name_H-M   'P 1'
#
loop_
_entity.id
_entity.type
_entity.pdbx_description
1 polymer ?
#
loop_
_entity_poly.entity_id
_entity_poly.type
_entity_poly.pdbx_seq_one_letter_code
_entity_poly.pdbx_strand_id
1 'polypeptide(L)' 'VNLDMFFVDLVRRPSKGLGLSIMARKRGAGIYVSDIIKGGVAEADDRLMHGDQIVAVNGEDMRTATYEYAV' A
#
# COMPACT_ATOMS: atom_id res chain seq x y z
N VAL A 1 -17.33 -3.07 -13.05
CA VAL A 1 -15.93 -3.02 -12.56
C VAL A 1 -15.94 -2.13 -11.34
N ASN A 2 -15.94 -2.71 -10.14
CA ASN A 2 -16.09 -1.89 -8.94
C ASN A 2 -14.75 -1.22 -8.63
N LEU A 3 -14.66 0.09 -8.89
CA LEU A 3 -13.49 0.93 -8.64
C LEU A 3 -13.60 1.57 -7.25
N ASP A 4 -14.08 0.82 -6.27
CA ASP A 4 -14.31 1.35 -4.93
C ASP A 4 -12.97 1.62 -4.25
N MET A 5 -12.65 2.91 -4.13
CA MET A 5 -11.58 3.37 -3.26
C MET A 5 -12.06 3.23 -1.82
N PHE A 6 -11.23 2.63 -0.97
CA PHE A 6 -11.49 2.54 0.46
C PHE A 6 -10.29 3.08 1.24
N PHE A 7 -10.57 3.59 2.44
CA PHE A 7 -9.54 4.08 3.34
C PHE A 7 -9.13 2.98 4.32
N VAL A 8 -7.82 2.89 4.57
CA VAL A 8 -7.23 1.98 5.55
C VAL A 8 -6.37 2.79 6.50
N ASP A 9 -6.62 2.64 7.79
CA ASP A 9 -5.82 3.25 8.86
C ASP A 9 -4.93 2.18 9.49
N LEU A 10 -3.63 2.19 9.15
CA LEU A 10 -2.66 1.26 9.72
C LEU A 10 -1.77 1.97 10.75
N VAL A 11 -1.71 1.43 11.96
CA VAL A 11 -0.85 1.95 13.02
C VAL A 11 0.47 1.18 13.08
N ARG A 12 1.58 1.88 12.82
CA ARG A 12 2.92 1.28 12.91
C ARG A 12 3.24 0.87 14.35
N ARG A 13 3.81 -0.33 14.52
CA ARG A 13 4.35 -0.78 15.81
C ARG A 13 5.80 -0.30 15.99
N PRO A 14 6.26 0.09 17.18
CA PRO A 14 7.61 0.66 17.37
C PRO A 14 8.77 -0.19 16.84
N SER A 15 8.63 -1.52 16.85
CA SER A 15 9.66 -2.47 16.39
C SER A 15 9.34 -3.17 15.06
N LYS A 16 8.24 -2.81 14.38
CA LYS A 16 7.82 -3.42 13.12
C LYS A 16 7.32 -2.38 12.10
N GLY A 17 7.40 -2.70 10.82
CA GLY A 17 6.75 -1.91 9.77
C GLY A 17 5.23 -2.09 9.79
N LEU A 18 4.55 -1.55 8.77
CA LEU A 18 3.11 -1.77 8.54
C LEU A 18 2.80 -3.21 8.09
N GLY A 19 3.81 -3.99 7.71
CA GLY A 19 3.62 -5.40 7.35
C GLY A 19 3.08 -5.59 5.92
N LEU A 20 3.49 -4.73 4.99
CA LEU A 20 3.20 -4.86 3.57
C LEU A 20 4.44 -4.46 2.76
N SER A 21 4.52 -4.96 1.53
CA SER A 21 5.52 -4.56 0.54
C SER A 21 4.85 -3.83 -0.61
N ILE A 22 5.59 -2.91 -1.24
CA ILE A 22 5.12 -2.18 -2.41
C ILE A 22 5.99 -2.45 -3.63
N MET A 23 5.45 -2.16 -4.82
CA MET A 23 6.20 -2.16 -6.07
C MET A 23 5.74 -1.02 -6.98
N ALA A 24 6.65 -0.56 -7.84
CA ALA A 24 6.31 0.18 -9.05
C ALA A 24 6.24 -0.78 -10.24
N ARG A 25 5.32 -0.55 -11.18
CA ARG A 25 5.23 -1.35 -12.41
C ARG A 25 6.33 -0.94 -13.39
N LYS A 26 6.92 -1.91 -14.10
CA LYS A 26 7.98 -1.67 -15.11
C LYS A 26 7.61 -0.66 -16.20
N ARG A 27 6.33 -0.54 -16.54
CA ARG A 27 5.81 0.41 -17.52
C ARG A 27 4.53 1.02 -16.96
N GLY A 28 4.65 2.19 -16.36
CA GLY A 28 3.54 2.92 -15.75
C GLY A 28 3.99 3.68 -14.51
N ALA A 29 3.14 4.61 -14.06
CA ALA A 29 3.31 5.32 -12.81
C ALA A 29 2.46 4.68 -11.70
N GLY A 30 2.76 5.03 -10.46
CA GLY A 30 1.98 4.63 -9.30
C GLY A 30 2.54 3.41 -8.58
N ILE A 31 2.02 3.22 -7.37
CA ILE A 31 2.50 2.27 -6.38
C ILE A 31 1.42 1.25 -6.10
N TYR A 32 1.83 0.00 -5.97
CA TYR A 32 0.93 -1.13 -5.78
C TYR A 32 1.41 -2.00 -4.63
N VAL A 33 0.49 -2.60 -3.90
CA VAL A 33 0.80 -3.64 -2.91
C VAL A 33 1.36 -4.86 -3.64
N SER A 34 2.57 -5.27 -3.29
CA SER A 34 3.24 -6.44 -3.86
C SER A 34 3.22 -7.65 -2.93
N ASP A 35 3.03 -7.44 -1.62
CA ASP A 35 2.90 -8.53 -0.66
C ASP A 35 2.25 -8.05 0.65
N ILE A 36 1.59 -8.97 1.34
CA ILE A 36 1.05 -8.77 2.70
C ILE A 36 1.79 -9.71 3.65
N ILE A 37 2.47 -9.14 4.64
CA ILE A 37 3.34 -9.90 5.54
C ILE A 37 2.50 -10.60 6.59
N LYS A 38 2.63 -11.93 6.65
CA LYS A 38 1.96 -12.77 7.66
C LYS A 38 2.29 -12.35 9.09
N GLY A 39 1.26 -12.20 9.91
CA GLY A 39 1.31 -11.69 11.29
C GLY A 39 1.61 -10.18 11.37
N GLY A 40 1.55 -9.47 10.24
CA GLY A 40 1.77 -8.02 10.13
C GLY A 40 0.54 -7.20 10.49
N VAL A 41 0.69 -5.87 10.49
CA VAL A 41 -0.43 -4.95 10.77
C VAL A 41 -1.42 -4.92 9.61
N ALA A 42 -0.92 -4.90 8.37
CA ALA A 42 -1.76 -4.94 7.18
C ALA A 42 -2.59 -6.24 7.07
N GLU A 43 -2.00 -7.41 7.37
CA GLU A 43 -2.75 -8.67 7.40
C GLU A 43 -3.84 -8.66 8.48
N ALA A 44 -3.55 -8.10 9.66
CA ALA A 44 -4.53 -8.04 10.75
C ALA A 44 -5.73 -7.11 10.45
N ASP A 45 -5.56 -6.12 9.56
CA ASP A 45 -6.66 -5.28 9.07
C ASP A 45 -7.48 -5.98 7.96
N ASP A 46 -6.86 -6.90 7.21
CA ASP A 46 -7.49 -7.82 6.23
C ASP A 46 -8.22 -7.17 5.05
N ARG A 47 -7.99 -5.87 4.79
CA ARG A 47 -8.60 -5.16 3.65
C ARG A 47 -7.67 -4.97 2.46
N LEU A 48 -6.36 -4.84 2.70
CA LEU A 48 -5.38 -4.66 1.62
C LEU A 48 -5.01 -6.02 1.00
N MET A 49 -4.97 -6.05 -0.33
CA MET A 49 -4.64 -7.25 -1.09
C MET A 49 -3.50 -7.00 -2.09
N HIS A 50 -2.83 -8.09 -2.49
CA HIS A 50 -1.85 -8.03 -3.57
C HIS A 50 -2.48 -7.43 -4.84
N GLY A 51 -1.81 -6.41 -5.40
CA GLY A 51 -2.20 -5.77 -6.64
C GLY A 51 -3.06 -4.51 -6.45
N ASP A 52 -3.52 -4.23 -5.23
CA ASP A 52 -4.19 -2.97 -4.91
C ASP A 52 -3.28 -1.78 -5.21
N GLN A 53 -3.84 -0.73 -5.82
CA GLN A 53 -3.12 0.50 -6.07
C GLN A 53 -3.23 1.42 -4.85
N ILE A 54 -2.07 1.91 -4.38
CA ILE A 54 -2.03 2.96 -3.38
C ILE A 54 -2.24 4.29 -4.11
N VAL A 55 -3.42 4.87 -3.94
CA VAL A 55 -3.79 6.15 -4.56
C VAL A 55 -3.46 7.35 -3.70
N ALA A 56 -3.37 7.18 -2.38
CA ALA A 56 -2.95 8.22 -1.46
C ALA A 56 -2.37 7.63 -0.15
N VAL A 57 -1.46 8.36 0.48
CA VAL A 57 -0.92 8.06 1.82
C VAL A 57 -0.97 9.34 2.65
N ASN A 58 -1.63 9.30 3.80
CA ASN A 58 -1.77 10.47 4.70
C ASN A 58 -2.24 11.76 4.01
N GLY A 59 -3.07 11.63 2.97
CA GLY A 59 -3.58 12.77 2.19
C GLY A 59 -2.72 13.19 1.00
N GLU A 60 -1.52 12.65 0.83
CA GLU A 60 -0.69 12.90 -0.36
C GLU A 60 -1.08 11.97 -1.52
N ASP A 61 -1.19 12.52 -2.73
CA ASP A 61 -1.54 11.74 -3.94
C ASP A 61 -0.35 10.88 -4.40
N MET A 62 -0.59 9.58 -4.55
CA MET A 62 0.41 8.58 -4.93
C MET A 62 0.19 8.00 -6.32
N ARG A 63 -0.83 8.44 -7.07
CA ARG A 63 -1.22 7.86 -8.37
C ARG A 63 -0.08 7.89 -9.40
N THR A 64 0.77 8.90 -9.34
CA THR A 64 1.91 9.07 -10.25
C THR A 64 3.26 8.97 -9.54
N ALA A 65 3.30 8.55 -8.27
CA ALA A 65 4.52 8.47 -7.51
C ALA A 65 5.50 7.44 -8.10
N THR A 66 6.79 7.73 -7.98
CA THR A 66 7.86 6.77 -8.24
C THR A 66 8.08 5.87 -7.02
N TYR A 67 8.75 4.74 -7.22
CA TYR A 67 9.07 3.84 -6.11
C TYR A 67 9.90 4.56 -5.03
N GLU A 68 10.88 5.37 -5.44
CA GLU A 68 11.77 6.11 -4.56
C GLU A 68 11.05 7.15 -3.70
N TYR A 69 9.97 7.76 -4.21
CA TYR A 69 9.16 8.70 -3.44
C TYR A 69 8.31 7.99 -2.37
N ALA A 70 7.95 6.73 -2.60
CA ALA A 70 6.97 6.01 -1.80
C ALA A 70 7.53 5.19 -0.64
N VAL A 71 8.85 5.12 -0.50
CA VAL A 71 9.56 4.31 0.53
C VAL A 71 10.15 5.14 1.65
#